data_AF-A0A7V2SVP1-F1
#
_entry.id   AF-A0A7V2SVP1-F1
#
_cell.length_a   1.000
_cell.length_b   1.000
_cell.length_c   1.000
_cell.angle_alpha   90.00
_cell.angle_beta   90.00
_cell.angle_gamma   90.00
#
_symmetry.space_group_name_H-M   'P 1'
#
loop_
_entity.id
_entity.type
_entity.pdbx_description
1 polymer ?
#
loop_
_entity_poly.entity_id
_entity_poly.type
_entity_poly.pdbx_seq_one_letter_code
_entity_poly.pdbx_strand_id
1 'polypeptide(L)'
;NERVAHLYEPLHPAILRMLYKTIEAAHSQGIEVAVCGEMAGEPMYVPVLLGMEVDELSMNAIVVPRIKKMIRSIDHDSCKDLLMELLEETTAKAIRKRLLKFLSTHYPEEFSPEKGLYCDLVAIRKKDGEGSE
;
A
#
# COMPACT_ATOMS: atom_id res chain seq x y z
N ASN A 1 9.20 -11.39 -16.23
CA ASN A 1 8.75 -11.54 -17.63
C ASN A 1 8.17 -10.21 -18.07
N GLU A 2 8.92 -9.41 -18.83
CA GLU A 2 8.52 -8.06 -19.25
C GLU A 2 7.21 -8.05 -20.05
N ARG A 3 6.93 -9.13 -20.79
CA ARG A 3 5.71 -9.24 -21.61
C ARG A 3 4.41 -9.28 -20.81
N VAL A 4 4.47 -9.51 -19.50
CA VAL A 4 3.30 -9.54 -18.60
C VAL A 4 3.45 -8.61 -17.40
N ALA A 5 4.49 -7.77 -17.38
CA ALA A 5 4.73 -6.84 -16.27
C ALA A 5 3.57 -5.84 -16.08
N HIS A 6 2.87 -5.50 -17.16
CA HIS A 6 1.68 -4.64 -17.13
C HIS A 6 0.46 -5.29 -16.44
N LEU A 7 0.44 -6.62 -16.24
CA LEU A 7 -0.59 -7.33 -15.48
C LEU A 7 -0.29 -7.33 -13.97
N TYR A 8 0.92 -6.91 -13.57
CA TYR A 8 1.30 -6.82 -12.17
C TYR A 8 0.69 -5.57 -11.55
N GLU A 9 -0.47 -5.75 -10.92
CA GLU A 9 -1.15 -4.71 -10.16
C GLU A 9 -1.30 -5.19 -8.70
N PRO A 10 -0.36 -4.84 -7.81
CA PRO A 10 -0.37 -5.28 -6.41
C PRO A 10 -1.65 -4.86 -5.65
N LEU A 11 -2.29 -3.77 -6.10
CA LEU A 11 -3.55 -3.28 -5.56
C LEU A 11 -4.79 -3.97 -6.16
N HIS A 12 -4.62 -5.04 -6.94
CA HIS A 12 -5.78 -5.78 -7.45
C HIS A 12 -6.61 -6.33 -6.28
N PRO A 13 -7.95 -6.16 -6.28
CA PRO A 13 -8.79 -6.56 -5.15
C PRO A 13 -8.63 -8.02 -4.73
N ALA A 14 -8.40 -8.93 -5.69
CA ALA A 14 -8.13 -10.34 -5.40
C ALA A 14 -6.83 -10.54 -4.60
N ILE A 15 -5.79 -9.76 -4.87
CA ILE A 15 -4.52 -9.84 -4.15
C ILE A 15 -4.69 -9.32 -2.72
N LEU A 16 -5.33 -8.16 -2.54
CA LEU A 16 -5.56 -7.62 -1.18
C LEU A 16 -6.42 -8.55 -0.34
N ARG A 17 -7.49 -9.09 -0.90
CA ARG A 17 -8.34 -10.08 -0.20
C ARG A 17 -7.60 -11.38 0.10
N MET A 18 -6.74 -11.84 -0.81
CA MET A 18 -5.91 -13.02 -0.57
C MET A 18 -4.95 -12.77 0.59
N LEU A 19 -4.18 -11.68 0.55
CA LEU A 19 -3.24 -11.31 1.62
C LEU A 19 -3.95 -11.20 2.96
N TYR A 20 -5.05 -10.43 3.01
CA TYR A 20 -5.81 -10.22 4.24
C TYR A 20 -6.31 -11.55 4.82
N LYS A 21 -6.92 -12.41 4.00
CA LYS A 21 -7.38 -13.74 4.45
C LYS A 21 -6.24 -14.65 4.91
N THR A 22 -5.08 -14.58 4.26
CA THR A 22 -3.89 -15.34 4.68
C THR A 22 -3.42 -14.87 6.06
N ILE A 23 -3.41 -13.56 6.29
CA ILE A 23 -3.01 -12.97 7.57
C ILE A 23 -4.01 -13.34 8.67
N GLU A 24 -5.31 -13.14 8.44
CA GLU A 24 -6.36 -13.53 9.40
C GLU A 24 -6.28 -15.03 9.74
N ALA A 25 -6.03 -15.89 8.75
CA ALA A 25 -5.91 -17.31 8.98
C ALA A 25 -4.69 -17.66 9.87
N ALA A 26 -3.54 -17.02 9.64
CA ALA A 26 -2.34 -17.21 10.46
C ALA A 26 -2.54 -16.70 11.90
N HIS A 27 -3.07 -15.49 12.06
CA HIS A 27 -3.35 -14.90 13.37
C HIS A 27 -4.39 -15.70 14.16
N SER A 28 -5.38 -16.31 13.49
CA SER A 28 -6.35 -17.22 14.14
C SER A 28 -5.68 -18.44 14.80
N GLN A 29 -4.46 -18.77 14.39
CA GLN A 29 -3.64 -19.84 14.94
C GLN A 29 -2.48 -19.32 15.81
N GLY A 30 -2.41 -18.01 16.07
CA GLY A 30 -1.30 -17.38 16.81
C GLY A 30 0.02 -17.40 16.06
N ILE A 31 -0.02 -17.42 14.72
CA ILE A 31 1.16 -17.42 13.85
C ILE A 31 1.38 -16.01 13.31
N GLU A 32 2.58 -15.47 13.53
CA GLU A 32 3.02 -14.18 12.96
C GLU A 32 3.23 -14.27 11.44
N VAL A 33 3.00 -13.16 10.75
CA VAL A 33 3.14 -13.04 9.30
C VAL A 33 4.14 -11.96 8.91
N ALA A 34 5.10 -12.35 8.08
CA ALA A 34 6.03 -11.44 7.44
C ALA A 34 5.67 -11.21 5.97
N VAL A 35 5.77 -9.96 5.51
CA VAL A 35 5.66 -9.62 4.09
C VAL A 35 7.03 -9.19 3.56
N CYS A 36 7.46 -9.84 2.48
CA CYS A 36 8.69 -9.52 1.77
C CYS A 36 8.41 -9.11 0.32
N GLY A 37 9.44 -8.57 -0.35
CA GLY A 37 9.36 -8.13 -1.74
C GLY A 37 9.14 -6.62 -1.87
N GLU A 38 8.95 -6.16 -3.10
CA GLU A 38 8.91 -4.72 -3.42
C GLU A 38 7.78 -3.98 -2.69
N MET A 39 6.63 -4.64 -2.47
CA MET A 39 5.50 -4.05 -1.76
C MET A 39 5.84 -3.64 -0.31
N ALA A 40 6.63 -4.44 0.40
CA ALA A 40 7.04 -4.13 1.78
C ALA A 40 7.96 -2.89 1.85
N GLY A 41 8.72 -2.65 0.79
CA GLY A 41 9.61 -1.50 0.66
C GLY A 41 8.98 -0.27 0.01
N GLU A 42 7.72 -0.32 -0.38
CA GLU A 42 7.06 0.78 -1.09
C GLU A 42 6.14 1.56 -0.13
N PRO A 43 6.49 2.83 0.17
CA PRO A 43 5.73 3.69 1.09
C PRO A 43 4.23 3.71 0.83
N MET A 44 3.80 3.80 -0.44
CA MET A 44 2.38 3.84 -0.78
C MET A 44 1.57 2.67 -0.20
N TYR A 45 2.18 1.49 0.01
CA TYR A 45 1.50 0.29 0.48
C TYR A 45 1.59 0.07 2.00
N VAL A 46 2.44 0.81 2.70
CA VAL A 46 2.58 0.74 4.16
C VAL A 46 1.24 0.83 4.91
N PRO A 47 0.33 1.79 4.63
CA PRO A 47 -0.91 1.87 5.39
C PRO A 47 -1.83 0.68 5.13
N VAL A 48 -1.75 0.06 3.95
CA VAL A 48 -2.50 -1.15 3.64
C VAL A 48 -1.97 -2.34 4.44
N LEU A 49 -0.65 -2.53 4.47
CA LEU A 49 0.00 -3.62 5.21
C LEU A 49 -0.18 -3.47 6.73
N LEU A 50 -0.11 -2.24 7.25
CA LEU A 50 -0.40 -1.95 8.66
C LEU A 50 -1.89 -2.19 8.98
N GLY A 51 -2.80 -1.77 8.09
CA GLY A 51 -4.23 -2.03 8.26
C GLY A 51 -4.56 -3.52 8.28
N MET A 52 -3.77 -4.35 7.57
CA MET A 52 -3.87 -5.81 7.59
C MET A 52 -3.22 -6.45 8.82
N GLU A 53 -2.58 -5.67 9.69
CA GLU A 53 -1.88 -6.12 10.88
C GLU A 53 -0.67 -7.04 10.60
N VAL A 54 0.05 -6.80 9.51
CA VAL A 54 1.31 -7.53 9.24
C VAL A 54 2.32 -7.31 10.37
N ASP A 55 2.91 -8.39 10.88
CA ASP A 55 3.83 -8.38 12.02
C ASP A 55 5.26 -7.94 11.63
N GLU A 56 5.73 -8.37 10.45
CA GLU A 56 7.08 -8.06 9.97
C GLU A 56 7.11 -7.60 8.50
N LEU A 57 7.89 -6.54 8.22
CA LEU A 57 8.19 -6.11 6.86
C LEU A 57 9.67 -6.35 6.54
N SER A 58 9.92 -7.14 5.50
CA SER A 58 11.27 -7.48 5.02
C SER A 58 11.56 -6.79 3.68
N MET A 59 12.63 -6.00 3.64
CA MET A 59 12.97 -5.15 2.50
C MET A 59 14.48 -4.90 2.40
N ASN A 60 14.91 -4.25 1.31
CA ASN A 60 16.29 -3.79 1.18
C ASN A 60 16.64 -2.76 2.29
N ALA A 61 17.80 -2.93 2.93
CA ALA A 61 18.26 -2.08 4.03
C ALA A 61 18.28 -0.58 3.71
N ILE A 62 18.51 -0.20 2.44
CA ILE A 62 18.50 1.20 1.98
C ILE A 62 17.12 1.85 2.18
N VAL A 63 16.05 1.05 2.11
CA VAL A 63 14.67 1.53 2.16
C VAL A 63 14.10 1.52 3.58
N VAL A 64 14.69 0.75 4.49
CA VAL A 64 14.25 0.61 5.90
C VAL A 64 14.06 1.96 6.61
N PRO A 65 14.99 2.94 6.55
CA PRO A 65 14.79 4.23 7.24
C PRO A 65 13.54 4.98 6.75
N ARG A 66 13.27 4.89 5.44
CA ARG A 66 12.13 5.55 4.80
C ARG A 66 10.81 4.92 5.23
N ILE A 67 10.72 3.60 5.26
CA ILE A 67 9.51 2.90 5.72
C ILE A 67 9.31 3.08 7.22
N LYS A 68 10.40 3.00 8.01
CA LYS A 68 10.35 3.26 9.46
C LYS A 68 9.85 4.66 9.79
N LYS A 69 10.27 5.69 9.03
CA LYS A 69 9.75 7.06 9.20
C LYS A 69 8.24 7.09 8.96
N MET A 70 7.78 6.46 7.88
CA MET A 70 6.36 6.41 7.52
C MET A 70 5.51 5.68 8.56
N ILE A 71 5.92 4.49 9.02
CA ILE A 71 5.20 3.75 10.07
C ILE A 71 5.05 4.61 11.34
N ARG A 72 6.08 5.39 11.69
CA ARG A 72 6.06 6.26 12.87
C ARG A 72 5.21 7.52 12.74
N SER A 73 4.88 7.93 11.52
CA SER A 73 4.07 9.13 11.27
C SER A 73 2.59 8.81 11.03
N ILE A 74 2.24 7.54 10.89
CA ILE A 74 0.91 7.08 10.51
C ILE A 74 0.12 6.64 11.73
N ASP A 75 -1.15 7.02 11.77
CA ASP A 75 -2.12 6.52 12.72
C ASP A 75 -2.60 5.12 12.32
N HIS A 76 -2.49 4.19 13.25
CA HIS A 76 -2.78 2.78 13.01
C HIS A 76 -4.27 2.50 12.83
N ASP A 77 -5.13 3.17 13.59
CA ASP A 77 -6.59 2.98 13.48
C ASP A 77 -7.10 3.49 12.13
N SER A 78 -6.59 4.64 11.67
CA SER A 78 -6.83 5.15 10.32
C SER A 78 -6.44 4.15 9.21
N CYS A 79 -5.40 3.34 9.42
CA CYS A 79 -5.01 2.29 8.47
C CYS A 79 -6.00 1.13 8.43
N LYS A 80 -6.56 0.74 9.58
CA LYS A 80 -7.61 -0.29 9.65
C LYS A 80 -8.87 0.17 8.93
N ASP A 81 -9.29 1.40 9.19
CA ASP A 81 -10.45 2.01 8.52
C ASP A 81 -10.25 2.05 7.00
N LEU A 82 -9.07 2.51 6.56
CA LEU A 82 -8.70 2.49 5.14
C LEU A 82 -8.80 1.08 4.56
N LEU A 83 -8.24 0.06 5.22
CA LEU A 83 -8.25 -1.30 4.70
C LEU A 83 -9.69 -1.78 4.47
N MET A 84 -10.59 -1.56 5.43
CA MET A 84 -11.99 -1.96 5.29
C MET A 84 -12.63 -1.33 4.06
N GLU A 85 -12.40 -0.03 3.82
CA GLU A 85 -12.87 0.63 2.61
C GLU A 85 -12.24 0.06 1.32
N LEU A 86 -10.94 -0.30 1.34
CA LEU A 86 -10.26 -0.87 0.18
C LEU A 86 -10.74 -2.29 -0.16
N LEU A 87 -11.13 -3.08 0.83
CA LEU A 87 -11.62 -4.46 0.62
C LEU A 87 -13.01 -4.51 -0.04
N GLU A 88 -13.80 -3.44 0.10
CA GLU A 88 -15.12 -3.26 -0.54
C GLU A 88 -15.02 -2.91 -2.03
N GLU A 89 -13.88 -2.39 -2.48
CA GLU A 89 -13.69 -1.99 -3.87
C GLU A 89 -13.56 -3.21 -4.81
N THR A 90 -14.06 -3.03 -6.04
CA THR A 90 -14.10 -4.09 -7.06
C THR A 90 -13.05 -3.94 -8.15
N THR A 91 -12.31 -2.82 -8.17
CA THR A 91 -11.28 -2.55 -9.19
C THR A 91 -10.01 -1.97 -8.59
N ALA A 92 -8.86 -2.31 -9.18
CA ALA A 92 -7.57 -1.76 -8.76
C ALA A 92 -7.50 -0.23 -8.90
N LYS A 93 -8.16 0.32 -9.93
CA LYS A 93 -8.24 1.77 -10.16
C LYS A 93 -8.96 2.48 -9.00
N ALA A 94 -10.05 1.91 -8.50
CA ALA A 94 -10.80 2.48 -7.38
C ALA A 94 -10.00 2.40 -6.07
N ILE A 95 -9.40 1.23 -5.77
CA ILE A 95 -8.49 1.02 -4.64
C ILE A 95 -7.37 2.06 -4.66
N ARG A 96 -6.68 2.20 -5.80
CA ARG A 96 -5.59 3.16 -5.96
C ARG A 96 -6.05 4.59 -5.73
N LYS A 97 -7.18 4.99 -6.33
CA LYS A 97 -7.74 6.34 -6.17
C LYS A 97 -8.03 6.64 -4.70
N ARG A 98 -8.63 5.68 -3.98
CA ARG A 98 -8.94 5.79 -2.56
C ARG A 98 -7.68 5.88 -1.70
N LEU A 99 -6.71 5.00 -1.93
CA LEU A 99 -5.43 5.00 -1.25
C LEU A 99 -4.68 6.33 -1.43
N LEU A 100 -4.62 6.86 -2.66
CA LEU A 100 -3.99 8.15 -2.92
C LEU A 100 -4.70 9.31 -2.22
N LYS A 101 -6.05 9.28 -2.18
CA LYS A 101 -6.83 10.29 -1.44
C LYS A 101 -6.54 10.22 0.05
N PHE A 102 -6.48 9.03 0.63
CA PHE A 102 -6.13 8.83 2.04
C PHE A 102 -4.74 9.40 2.34
N LEU A 103 -3.73 9.01 1.56
CA LEU A 103 -2.35 9.45 1.75
C LEU A 103 -2.22 10.98 1.71
N SER A 104 -2.83 11.63 0.73
CA SER A 104 -2.75 13.10 0.59
C SER A 104 -3.56 13.86 1.64
N THR A 105 -4.62 13.25 2.19
CA THR A 105 -5.48 13.89 3.21
C THR A 105 -4.91 13.73 4.61
N HIS A 106 -4.47 12.53 4.98
CA HIS A 106 -4.02 12.22 6.33
C HIS A 106 -2.53 12.52 6.55
N TYR A 107 -1.72 12.46 5.49
CA TYR A 107 -0.26 12.63 5.57
C TYR A 107 0.26 13.62 4.52
N PRO A 108 -0.26 14.86 4.48
CA PRO A 108 0.07 15.83 3.43
C PRO A 108 1.55 16.22 3.40
N GLU A 109 2.23 16.27 4.54
CA GLU A 109 3.67 16.58 4.61
C GLU A 109 4.53 15.50 3.93
N GLU A 110 4.07 14.25 3.94
CA GLU A 110 4.76 13.12 3.34
C GLU A 110 4.30 12.92 1.88
N PHE A 111 3.00 13.04 1.58
CA PHE A 111 2.39 12.67 0.29
C PHE A 111 1.83 13.84 -0.54
N SER A 112 2.23 15.09 -0.25
CA SER A 112 1.87 16.22 -1.11
C SER A 112 2.47 16.05 -2.52
N PRO A 113 1.68 16.23 -3.60
CA PRO A 113 2.17 16.15 -4.98
C PRO A 113 3.29 17.15 -5.32
N GLU A 114 3.40 18.26 -4.57
CA GLU A 114 4.33 19.35 -4.89
C GLU A 114 5.61 19.30 -4.05
N LYS A 115 5.51 18.89 -2.79
CA LYS A 115 6.62 19.00 -1.81
C LYS A 115 6.72 17.85 -0.80
N GLY A 116 5.87 16.83 -0.93
CA GLY A 116 5.92 15.69 -0.02
C GLY A 116 7.22 14.90 -0.17
N LEU A 117 7.68 14.25 0.89
CA LEU A 117 8.83 13.33 0.83
C LEU A 117 8.63 12.16 -0.17
N TYR A 118 7.38 11.89 -0.51
CA TYR A 118 6.93 10.84 -1.43
C TYR A 118 6.22 11.44 -2.66
N CYS A 119 6.48 12.70 -3.00
CA CYS A 119 5.82 13.41 -4.10
C CYS A 119 5.87 12.67 -5.44
N ASP A 120 7.01 12.07 -5.78
CA ASP A 120 7.19 11.29 -7.02
C ASP A 120 6.19 10.14 -7.12
N LEU A 121 5.91 9.43 -6.02
CA LEU A 121 4.98 8.30 -6.01
C LEU A 121 3.53 8.73 -6.25
N VAL A 122 3.20 9.99 -5.88
CA VAL A 122 1.88 10.59 -6.06
C VAL A 122 1.77 11.31 -7.41
N ALA A 123 2.87 11.87 -7.93
CA ALA A 123 2.92 12.65 -9.15
C ALA A 123 3.10 11.79 -10.43
N ILE A 124 3.90 10.71 -10.37
CA ILE A 124 4.28 9.90 -11.54
C ILE A 124 3.06 9.33 -12.29
N ARG A 125 1.95 9.01 -11.62
CA ARG A 125 0.78 8.40 -12.29
C ARG A 125 -0.30 9.37 -12.79
N LYS A 126 -0.13 10.69 -12.71
CA LYS A 126 -1.01 11.60 -13.49
C LYS A 126 -0.80 11.43 -15.01
N LYS A 127 0.35 10.90 -15.45
CA LYS A 127 0.65 10.65 -16.86
C LYS A 127 0.11 9.32 -17.41
N ASP A 128 -0.16 8.33 -16.57
CA ASP A 128 -0.67 7.01 -17.00
C ASP A 128 -2.21 6.97 -17.14
N GLY A 129 -2.86 8.15 -17.15
CA GLY A 129 -4.32 8.30 -17.32
C GLY A 129 -4.77 8.60 -18.74
N GLU A 130 -3.85 8.71 -19.71
CA GLU A 130 -4.13 8.87 -21.13
C GLU A 130 -3.57 7.68 -21.91
N GLY A 131 -4.45 6.77 -22.32
CA GLY A 131 -4.14 5.54 -23.09
C GLY A 131 -4.68 4.32 -22.35
N SER A 132 -5.74 3.63 -22.76
CA SER A 132 -6.26 3.40 -24.11
C SER A 132 -7.78 3.23 -24.09
N GLU A 133 -8.41 3.63 -25.19
CA GLU A 133 -9.73 3.20 -25.65
C GLU A 133 -9.86 1.67 -25.72
#